data_AF-A0A9E7N9Q5-F1
#
_entry.id   AF-A0A9E7N9Q5-F1
#
_cell.length_a   1.000
_cell.length_b   1.000
_cell.length_c   1.000
_cell.angle_alpha   90.00
_cell.angle_beta   90.00
_cell.angle_gamma   90.00
#
_symmetry.space_group_name_H-M   'P 1'
#
loop_
_entity.id
_entity.type
_entity.pdbx_description
1 polymer ?
#
loop_
_entity_poly.entity_id
_entity_poly.type
_entity_poly.pdbx_seq_one_letter_code
_entity_poly.pdbx_strand_id
1 'polypeptide(L)'
;MTADSEHSIVYVGCTAPGRNVLEALLEHGLPIDSVVTIDPEMAETNAVSGYASLGPIAEAHDLEVYHPRTYSMTDAADLDHFRTIDPDILIVNGWQRLIPESILETATHGALGNHGSAFGLPKGRGRSPLNWSLIEDRDRFLLSVIRLDPGADSGDVVTTRKFDVTEFDTIETLYYKVSMCLEAMLLEVVEPILEGERPFEPQTGEPTYYPKRTPEDGEMHWANGTRELYNLVRAVADPYPGAFTYVDGDGNVGGDANTDATSNDDASRNRLEQVMIWDAIPFSSDLAKSAPPGTIVEVFWTDEFVVATGDGTLLVREWEVDSNSGWEPVAGGRFESRGEPDRVDRPGHHENLSSSGSDSGSNTASDSAPGATDA
;
A
#
# COMPACT_ATOMS: atom_id res chain seq x y z
N MET A 1 37.57 7.77 5.24
CA MET A 1 38.30 6.60 5.77
C MET A 1 37.39 5.96 6.80
N THR A 2 36.32 5.34 6.30
CA THR A 2 35.52 4.40 7.09
C THR A 2 36.37 3.13 7.24
N ALA A 3 36.32 2.52 8.42
CA ALA A 3 36.98 1.25 8.66
C ALA A 3 36.44 0.24 7.63
N ASP A 4 37.31 -0.55 7.00
CA ASP A 4 36.89 -1.77 6.30
C ASP A 4 36.05 -2.57 7.30
N SER A 5 34.72 -2.62 7.11
CA SER A 5 33.92 -3.59 7.84
C SER A 5 34.31 -4.96 7.30
N GLU A 6 34.55 -5.93 8.19
CA GLU A 6 34.79 -7.33 7.78
C GLU A 6 33.54 -7.97 7.14
N HIS A 7 32.40 -7.25 7.14
CA HIS A 7 31.10 -7.74 6.68
C HIS A 7 30.56 -6.96 5.49
N SER A 8 29.98 -7.69 4.54
CA SER A 8 29.29 -7.22 3.33
C SER A 8 27.77 -7.10 3.58
N ILE A 9 27.23 -5.89 3.55
CA ILE A 9 25.82 -5.56 3.74
C ILE A 9 25.24 -5.01 2.45
N VAL A 10 24.20 -5.68 1.92
CA VAL A 10 23.52 -5.26 0.68
C VAL A 10 22.09 -4.83 1.00
N TYR A 11 21.72 -3.63 0.55
CA TYR A 11 20.37 -3.09 0.72
C TYR A 11 19.53 -3.29 -0.55
N VAL A 12 18.32 -3.83 -0.44
CA VAL A 12 17.41 -4.10 -1.55
C VAL A 12 16.13 -3.29 -1.35
N GLY A 13 15.79 -2.41 -2.30
CA GLY A 13 14.58 -1.60 -2.20
C GLY A 13 14.29 -0.72 -3.42
N CYS A 14 13.06 -0.21 -3.51
CA CYS A 14 12.65 0.66 -4.62
C CYS A 14 11.48 1.60 -4.31
N THR A 15 11.10 1.76 -3.03
CA THR A 15 9.99 2.64 -2.64
C THR A 15 10.45 3.79 -1.77
N ALA A 16 9.63 4.85 -1.65
CA ALA A 16 9.94 6.00 -0.80
C ALA A 16 10.21 5.63 0.67
N PRO A 17 9.43 4.77 1.34
CA PRO A 17 9.79 4.28 2.68
C PRO A 17 11.12 3.51 2.70
N GLY A 18 11.39 2.70 1.66
CA GLY A 18 12.67 2.01 1.47
C GLY A 18 13.84 2.98 1.38
N ARG A 19 13.66 4.07 0.63
CA ARG A 19 14.66 5.13 0.48
C ARG A 19 14.94 5.84 1.80
N ASN A 20 13.91 6.23 2.53
CA ASN A 20 14.06 6.96 3.80
C ASN A 20 14.83 6.13 4.84
N VAL A 21 14.56 4.82 4.91
CA VAL A 21 15.29 3.93 5.82
C VAL A 21 16.75 3.75 5.37
N LEU A 22 17.03 3.61 4.07
CA LEU A 22 18.40 3.54 3.57
C LEU A 22 19.19 4.80 3.96
N GLU A 23 18.62 5.98 3.74
CA GLU A 23 19.23 7.27 4.09
C GLU A 23 19.59 7.33 5.57
N ALA A 24 18.63 7.01 6.45
CA ALA A 24 18.83 7.04 7.89
C ALA A 24 19.90 6.04 8.36
N LEU A 25 19.92 4.82 7.80
CA LEU A 25 20.95 3.83 8.14
C LEU A 25 22.36 4.31 7.77
N LEU A 26 22.51 4.95 6.60
CA LEU A 26 23.78 5.53 6.14
C LEU A 26 24.21 6.71 7.03
N GLU A 27 23.29 7.59 7.39
CA GLU A 27 23.54 8.72 8.31
C GLU A 27 23.99 8.25 9.70
N HIS A 28 23.44 7.12 10.16
CA HIS A 28 23.82 6.47 11.42
C HIS A 28 25.10 5.62 11.32
N GLY A 29 25.71 5.54 10.13
CA GLY A 29 27.01 4.91 9.92
C GLY A 29 26.96 3.38 9.77
N LEU A 30 25.80 2.81 9.45
CA LEU A 30 25.73 1.39 9.07
C LEU A 30 26.48 1.21 7.73
N PRO A 31 27.49 0.32 7.66
CA PRO A 31 28.34 0.18 6.47
C PRO A 31 27.64 -0.64 5.39
N ILE A 32 26.74 -0.01 4.64
CA ILE A 32 26.09 -0.62 3.47
C ILE A 32 27.07 -0.55 2.30
N ASP A 33 27.37 -1.67 1.66
CA ASP A 33 28.36 -1.78 0.57
C ASP A 33 27.76 -1.54 -0.81
N SER A 34 26.52 -2.01 -1.02
CA SER A 34 25.83 -1.87 -2.29
C SER A 34 24.32 -1.85 -2.15
N VAL A 35 23.67 -1.35 -3.19
CA VAL A 35 22.22 -1.22 -3.31
C VAL A 35 21.72 -2.01 -4.51
N VAL A 36 20.66 -2.78 -4.32
CA VAL A 36 19.89 -3.42 -5.38
C VAL A 36 18.57 -2.67 -5.53
N THR A 37 18.33 -2.13 -6.73
CA THR A 37 17.12 -1.35 -7.02
C THR A 37 16.68 -1.49 -8.47
N ILE A 38 15.47 -1.03 -8.81
CA ILE A 38 14.96 -1.03 -10.18
C ILE A 38 14.94 0.38 -10.76
N ASP A 39 15.08 0.47 -12.08
CA ASP A 39 14.93 1.73 -12.80
C ASP A 39 13.44 2.16 -12.89
N PRO A 40 13.17 3.43 -13.25
CA PRO A 40 11.81 3.93 -13.38
C PRO A 40 10.96 3.19 -14.41
N GLU A 41 11.56 2.70 -15.51
CA GLU A 41 10.85 1.99 -16.59
C GLU A 41 10.32 0.64 -16.09
N MET A 42 11.13 -0.11 -15.36
CA MET A 42 10.74 -1.35 -14.72
C MET A 42 9.69 -1.12 -13.62
N ALA A 43 9.82 -0.04 -12.86
CA ALA A 43 8.86 0.34 -11.83
C ALA A 43 7.48 0.68 -12.43
N GLU A 44 7.45 1.45 -13.51
CA GLU A 44 6.23 1.78 -14.26
C GLU A 44 5.59 0.52 -14.85
N THR A 45 6.38 -0.31 -15.55
CA THR A 45 5.92 -1.58 -16.14
C THR A 45 5.29 -2.52 -15.11
N ASN A 46 5.78 -2.49 -13.87
CA ASN A 46 5.29 -3.33 -12.79
C ASN A 46 4.25 -2.65 -11.89
N ALA A 47 3.88 -1.40 -12.17
CA ALA A 47 3.00 -0.58 -11.35
C ALA A 47 3.42 -0.58 -9.86
N VAL A 48 4.71 -0.32 -9.60
CA VAL A 48 5.26 -0.31 -8.24
C VAL A 48 4.71 0.87 -7.46
N SER A 49 3.82 0.58 -6.51
CA SER A 49 3.21 1.59 -5.65
C SER A 49 4.27 2.30 -4.81
N GLY A 50 4.28 3.63 -4.85
CA GLY A 50 5.20 4.45 -4.06
C GLY A 50 6.67 4.33 -4.48
N TYR A 51 6.94 4.06 -5.76
CA TYR A 51 8.30 3.99 -6.29
C TYR A 51 9.12 5.24 -5.96
N ALA A 52 10.36 5.04 -5.52
CA ALA A 52 11.36 6.09 -5.41
C ALA A 52 12.72 5.51 -5.77
N SER A 53 13.45 6.20 -6.65
CA SER A 53 14.80 5.78 -7.01
C SER A 53 15.74 5.89 -5.80
N LEU A 54 16.53 4.83 -5.58
CA LEU A 54 17.64 4.83 -4.62
C LEU A 54 18.95 5.34 -5.23
N GLY A 55 19.00 5.52 -6.56
CA GLY A 55 20.20 5.93 -7.30
C GLY A 55 20.85 7.22 -6.77
N PRO A 56 20.10 8.31 -6.54
CA PRO A 56 20.69 9.54 -6.00
C PRO A 56 21.35 9.38 -4.62
N ILE A 57 20.79 8.53 -3.75
CA ILE A 57 21.39 8.25 -2.44
C ILE A 57 22.64 7.39 -2.60
N ALA A 58 22.57 6.37 -3.44
CA ALA A 58 23.73 5.53 -3.73
C ALA A 58 24.90 6.35 -4.31
N GLU A 59 24.64 7.25 -5.26
CA GLU A 59 25.63 8.16 -5.81
C GLU A 59 26.22 9.11 -4.76
N ALA A 60 25.39 9.67 -3.88
CA ALA A 60 25.83 10.59 -2.83
C ALA A 60 26.73 9.92 -1.77
N HIS A 61 26.60 8.60 -1.60
CA HIS A 61 27.35 7.80 -0.64
C HIS A 61 28.38 6.86 -1.29
N ASP A 62 28.66 7.04 -2.59
CA ASP A 62 29.61 6.21 -3.36
C ASP A 62 29.31 4.69 -3.29
N LEU A 63 28.02 4.32 -3.24
CA LEU A 63 27.57 2.92 -3.20
C LEU A 63 27.46 2.33 -4.60
N GLU A 64 27.86 1.07 -4.75
CA GLU A 64 27.60 0.32 -5.97
C GLU A 64 26.10 0.06 -6.12
N VAL A 65 25.56 0.24 -7.34
CA VAL A 65 24.16 -0.03 -7.65
C VAL A 65 24.05 -1.19 -8.62
N TYR A 66 23.32 -2.23 -8.22
CA TYR A 66 22.91 -3.31 -9.12
C TYR A 66 21.44 -3.15 -9.52
N HIS A 67 21.21 -3.22 -10.83
CA HIS A 67 19.87 -3.26 -11.42
C HIS A 67 19.57 -4.68 -11.90
N PRO A 68 18.66 -5.41 -11.23
CA PRO A 68 18.28 -6.75 -11.67
C PRO A 68 17.69 -6.74 -13.07
N ARG A 69 17.87 -7.84 -13.81
CA ARG A 69 17.24 -8.05 -15.12
C ARG A 69 15.73 -8.18 -15.03
N THR A 70 15.24 -8.65 -13.88
CA THR A 70 13.80 -8.81 -13.61
C THR A 70 13.47 -8.31 -12.21
N TYR A 71 12.27 -7.75 -12.02
CA TYR A 71 11.83 -7.31 -10.69
C TYR A 71 11.68 -8.47 -9.69
N SER A 72 11.45 -9.70 -10.17
CA SER A 72 11.42 -10.90 -9.33
C SER A 72 12.80 -11.53 -9.10
N MET A 73 13.87 -10.95 -9.67
CA MET A 73 15.26 -11.45 -9.59
C MET A 73 15.43 -12.92 -10.00
N THR A 74 14.64 -13.39 -10.96
CA THR A 74 14.64 -14.80 -11.41
C THR A 74 15.61 -15.08 -12.57
N ASP A 75 16.25 -14.05 -13.12
CA ASP A 75 17.22 -14.22 -14.21
C ASP A 75 18.52 -14.83 -13.68
N ALA A 76 19.19 -15.66 -14.50
CA ALA A 76 20.45 -16.29 -14.10
C ALA A 76 21.55 -15.26 -13.79
N ALA A 77 21.57 -14.13 -14.49
CA ALA A 77 22.53 -13.06 -14.23
C ALA A 77 22.31 -12.40 -12.86
N ASP A 78 21.06 -12.32 -12.39
CA ASP A 78 20.72 -11.80 -11.06
C ASP A 78 21.31 -12.71 -9.99
N LEU A 79 21.08 -14.01 -10.10
CA LEU A 79 21.63 -15.00 -9.18
C LEU A 79 23.17 -15.02 -9.17
N ASP A 80 23.80 -14.95 -10.34
CA ASP A 80 25.26 -14.96 -10.45
C ASP A 80 25.88 -13.71 -9.81
N HIS A 81 25.20 -12.55 -9.87
CA HIS A 81 25.60 -11.35 -9.14
C HIS A 81 25.62 -11.58 -7.63
N PHE A 82 24.52 -12.06 -7.04
CA PHE A 82 24.44 -12.33 -5.59
C PHE A 82 25.45 -13.38 -5.12
N ARG A 83 25.71 -14.42 -5.92
CA ARG A 83 26.77 -15.41 -5.63
C ARG A 83 28.17 -14.83 -5.66
N THR A 84 28.39 -13.79 -6.47
CA THR A 84 29.71 -13.17 -6.61
C THR A 84 30.00 -12.23 -5.45
N ILE A 85 29.01 -11.46 -5.01
CA ILE A 85 29.15 -10.54 -3.89
C ILE A 85 29.12 -11.25 -2.53
N ASP A 86 28.51 -12.45 -2.46
CA ASP A 86 28.45 -13.34 -1.28
C ASP A 86 28.15 -12.57 0.02
N PRO A 87 26.98 -11.92 0.11
CA PRO A 87 26.73 -10.95 1.16
C PRO A 87 26.65 -11.61 2.54
N ASP A 88 27.13 -10.93 3.58
CA ASP A 88 26.90 -11.40 4.94
C ASP A 88 25.44 -11.23 5.32
N ILE A 89 24.82 -10.12 4.92
CA ILE A 89 23.41 -9.84 5.19
C ILE A 89 22.74 -9.10 4.03
N LEU A 90 21.49 -9.46 3.74
CA LEU A 90 20.63 -8.66 2.87
C LEU A 90 19.63 -7.89 3.72
N ILE A 91 19.43 -6.60 3.47
CA ILE A 91 18.35 -5.81 4.08
C ILE A 91 17.34 -5.50 2.98
N VAL A 92 16.18 -6.15 3.02
CA VAL A 92 15.12 -6.03 2.02
C VAL A 92 13.99 -5.15 2.57
N ASN A 93 13.84 -3.96 2.01
CA ASN A 93 12.83 -3.01 2.44
C ASN A 93 12.28 -2.22 1.25
N GLY A 94 10.95 -2.16 1.13
CA GLY A 94 10.33 -1.54 -0.02
C GLY A 94 10.52 -2.34 -1.32
N TRP A 95 10.52 -3.67 -1.23
CA TRP A 95 10.53 -4.59 -2.36
C TRP A 95 9.22 -5.38 -2.38
N GLN A 96 8.48 -5.37 -3.50
CA GLN A 96 7.09 -5.88 -3.55
C GLN A 96 6.95 -7.27 -4.19
N ARG A 97 8.08 -7.93 -4.47
CA ARG A 97 8.17 -9.31 -5.00
C ARG A 97 8.82 -10.22 -3.97
N LEU A 98 8.52 -11.51 -4.04
CA LEU A 98 9.25 -12.50 -3.25
C LEU A 98 10.69 -12.58 -3.77
N ILE A 99 11.65 -12.67 -2.85
CA ILE A 99 13.05 -12.92 -3.20
C ILE A 99 13.22 -14.43 -3.41
N PRO A 100 13.79 -14.88 -4.54
CA PRO A 100 14.02 -16.29 -4.80
C PRO A 100 14.88 -16.95 -3.71
N GLU A 101 14.55 -18.19 -3.35
CA GLU A 101 15.31 -18.99 -2.37
C GLU A 101 16.81 -19.03 -2.69
N SER A 102 17.14 -19.21 -3.98
CA SER A 102 18.53 -19.24 -4.44
C SER A 102 19.32 -17.95 -4.17
N ILE A 103 18.64 -16.81 -4.06
CA ILE A 103 19.25 -15.53 -3.67
C ILE A 103 19.31 -15.41 -2.14
N LEU A 104 18.23 -15.77 -1.45
CA LEU A 104 18.18 -15.79 0.02
C LEU A 104 19.31 -16.63 0.62
N GLU A 105 19.64 -17.76 -0.01
CA GLU A 105 20.72 -18.67 0.41
C GLU A 105 22.13 -18.11 0.22
N THR A 106 22.31 -17.03 -0.54
CA THR A 106 23.62 -16.37 -0.68
C THR A 106 23.99 -15.52 0.53
N ALA A 107 23.03 -15.17 1.38
CA ALA A 107 23.27 -14.32 2.55
C ALA A 107 23.73 -15.15 3.75
N THR A 108 24.99 -15.02 4.16
CA THR A 108 25.60 -15.86 5.22
C THR A 108 24.83 -15.83 6.55
N HIS A 109 24.38 -14.65 6.97
CA HIS A 109 23.57 -14.43 8.16
C HIS A 109 22.06 -14.30 7.86
N GLY A 110 21.69 -14.38 6.58
CA GLY A 110 20.32 -14.34 6.08
C GLY A 110 19.91 -12.99 5.51
N ALA A 111 18.71 -12.97 4.94
CA ALA A 111 18.07 -11.74 4.47
C ALA A 111 17.07 -11.27 5.53
N LEU A 112 17.19 -10.01 5.94
CA LEU A 112 16.24 -9.34 6.83
C LEU A 112 15.22 -8.58 6.00
N GLY A 113 13.94 -8.75 6.33
CA GLY A 113 12.86 -7.92 5.86
C GLY A 113 12.05 -7.38 7.02
N ASN A 114 10.95 -6.71 6.72
CA ASN A 114 10.02 -6.26 7.73
C ASN A 114 8.58 -6.50 7.29
N HIS A 115 7.75 -6.85 8.27
CA HIS A 115 6.31 -6.92 8.09
C HIS A 115 5.63 -6.68 9.44
N GLY A 116 4.34 -6.37 9.43
CA GLY A 116 3.62 -6.16 10.67
C GLY A 116 2.13 -6.20 10.52
N SER A 117 1.44 -6.14 11.65
CA SER A 117 -0.01 -5.99 11.71
C SER A 117 -0.42 -5.42 13.07
N ALA A 118 -1.67 -5.00 13.22
CA ALA A 118 -2.23 -4.62 14.51
C ALA A 118 -2.25 -5.75 15.56
N PHE A 119 -2.08 -7.00 15.12
CA PHE A 119 -2.15 -8.20 15.94
C PHE A 119 -0.78 -8.85 16.20
N GLY A 120 0.24 -8.47 15.44
CA GLY A 120 1.54 -9.14 15.41
C GLY A 120 1.52 -10.42 14.57
N LEU A 121 2.69 -10.84 14.10
CA LEU A 121 2.84 -12.05 13.29
C LEU A 121 2.56 -13.32 14.12
N PRO A 122 1.92 -14.36 13.55
CA PRO A 122 1.62 -14.58 12.12
C PRO A 122 0.29 -13.99 11.62
N LYS A 123 -0.38 -13.13 12.40
CA LYS A 123 -1.63 -12.50 11.98
C LYS A 123 -1.36 -11.29 11.08
N GLY A 124 -2.18 -11.11 10.05
CA GLY A 124 -2.03 -10.02 9.07
C GLY A 124 -0.82 -10.11 8.13
N ARG A 125 -0.37 -11.32 7.76
CA ARG A 125 0.59 -11.52 6.66
C ARG A 125 0.01 -11.03 5.33
N GLY A 126 0.83 -10.86 4.29
CA GLY A 126 0.35 -10.49 2.97
C GLY A 126 0.40 -8.98 2.72
N ARG A 127 -0.64 -8.41 2.10
CA ARG A 127 -0.52 -7.09 1.47
C ARG A 127 -1.17 -5.97 2.28
N SER A 128 -0.55 -4.78 2.22
CA SER A 128 -1.08 -3.51 2.74
C SER A 128 -1.52 -3.50 4.21
N PRO A 129 -0.80 -4.14 5.17
CA PRO A 129 -1.25 -4.25 6.55
C PRO A 129 -1.44 -2.90 7.26
N LEU A 130 -0.71 -1.85 6.85
CA LEU A 130 -0.88 -0.50 7.38
C LEU A 130 -2.24 0.10 6.98
N ASN A 131 -2.59 0.02 5.69
CA ASN A 131 -3.90 0.46 5.21
C ASN A 131 -5.01 -0.32 5.92
N TRP A 132 -4.87 -1.65 6.02
CA TRP A 132 -5.84 -2.48 6.75
C TRP A 132 -5.97 -2.10 8.22
N SER A 133 -4.88 -1.73 8.88
CA SER A 133 -4.94 -1.27 10.28
C SER A 133 -5.73 0.03 10.42
N LEU A 134 -5.68 0.93 9.44
CA LEU A 134 -6.49 2.15 9.42
C LEU A 134 -7.97 1.82 9.12
N ILE A 135 -8.24 1.01 8.09
CA ILE A 135 -9.60 0.60 7.67
C ILE A 135 -10.33 -0.10 8.82
N GLU A 136 -9.68 -1.06 9.47
CA GLU A 136 -10.23 -1.85 10.57
C GLU A 136 -10.23 -1.12 11.92
N ASP A 137 -9.94 0.19 11.91
CA ASP A 137 -9.94 1.07 13.08
C ASP A 137 -9.04 0.59 14.23
N ARG A 138 -7.84 0.12 13.90
CA ARG A 138 -6.88 -0.39 14.88
C ARG A 138 -6.16 0.77 15.56
N ASP A 139 -5.89 0.61 16.86
CA ASP A 139 -5.25 1.61 17.72
C ASP A 139 -3.73 1.44 17.84
N ARG A 140 -3.17 0.43 17.17
CA ARG A 140 -1.76 0.07 17.25
C ARG A 140 -1.30 -0.68 16.03
N PHE A 141 0.01 -0.73 15.87
CA PHE A 141 0.70 -1.59 14.93
C PHE A 141 1.89 -2.26 15.61
N LEU A 142 2.09 -3.55 15.34
CA LEU A 142 3.27 -4.30 15.74
C LEU A 142 4.09 -4.57 14.49
N LEU A 143 5.22 -3.88 14.38
CA LEU A 143 6.20 -4.05 13.31
C LEU A 143 7.25 -5.06 13.76
N SER A 144 7.54 -6.04 12.91
CA SER A 144 8.55 -7.06 13.13
C SER A 144 9.64 -6.96 12.05
N VAL A 145 10.90 -7.05 12.47
CA VAL A 145 11.98 -7.46 11.55
C VAL A 145 11.93 -8.99 11.49
N ILE A 146 11.97 -9.54 10.30
CA ILE A 146 11.89 -10.98 10.05
C ILE A 146 13.09 -11.43 9.22
N ARG A 147 13.57 -12.65 9.46
CA ARG A 147 14.48 -13.33 8.54
C ARG A 147 13.65 -13.91 7.41
N LEU A 148 13.83 -13.43 6.19
CA LEU A 148 13.05 -13.84 5.03
C LEU A 148 13.28 -15.31 4.67
N ASP A 149 12.19 -15.96 4.29
CA ASP A 149 12.15 -17.26 3.66
C ASP A 149 11.41 -17.12 2.30
N PRO A 150 11.27 -18.19 1.50
CA PRO A 150 10.59 -18.10 0.20
C PRO A 150 9.09 -17.80 0.28
N GLY A 151 8.49 -17.82 1.47
CA GLY A 151 7.07 -17.56 1.67
C GLY A 151 6.74 -16.08 1.94
N ALA A 152 5.45 -15.75 1.91
CA ALA A 152 4.99 -14.39 2.19
C ALA A 152 4.94 -14.14 3.70
N ASP A 153 5.89 -13.33 4.19
CA ASP A 153 5.99 -12.85 5.57
C ASP A 153 5.99 -13.99 6.62
N SER A 154 6.50 -15.16 6.22
CA SER A 154 6.47 -16.40 7.03
C SER A 154 7.67 -16.63 7.92
N GLY A 155 8.78 -15.97 7.60
CA GLY A 155 10.06 -16.24 8.23
C GLY A 155 10.15 -15.84 9.70
N ASP A 156 11.23 -16.29 10.35
CA ASP A 156 11.43 -16.14 11.79
C ASP A 156 11.48 -14.67 12.21
N VAL A 157 10.88 -14.33 13.35
CA VAL A 157 10.90 -12.99 13.92
C VAL A 157 12.24 -12.76 14.60
N VAL A 158 12.88 -11.63 14.29
CA VAL A 158 14.13 -11.16 14.90
C VAL A 158 13.83 -10.28 16.11
N THR A 159 13.01 -9.25 15.89
CA THR A 159 12.55 -8.33 16.94
C THR A 159 11.23 -7.70 16.53
N THR A 160 10.44 -7.27 17.50
CA THR A 160 9.13 -6.64 17.27
C THR A 160 8.97 -5.41 18.15
N ARG A 161 8.47 -4.32 17.56
CA ARG A 161 8.14 -3.09 18.27
C ARG A 161 6.70 -2.68 18.00
N LYS A 162 6.07 -2.11 19.01
CA LYS A 162 4.71 -1.56 18.93
C LYS A 162 4.80 -0.04 18.82
N PHE A 163 3.99 0.55 17.95
CA PHE A 163 3.63 1.96 18.01
C PHE A 163 2.12 2.15 17.96
N ASP A 164 1.65 3.30 18.43
CA ASP A 164 0.23 3.64 18.46
C ASP A 164 -0.23 4.16 17.09
N VAL A 165 -1.42 3.73 16.67
CA VAL A 165 -2.15 4.28 15.52
C VAL A 165 -3.24 5.17 16.10
N THR A 166 -3.07 6.47 15.94
CA THR A 166 -3.95 7.49 16.48
C THR A 166 -5.09 7.78 15.53
N GLU A 167 -6.06 8.55 16.02
CA GLU A 167 -7.15 9.02 15.17
C GLU A 167 -6.69 9.95 14.06
N PHE A 168 -5.57 10.68 14.24
CA PHE A 168 -5.05 11.65 13.27
C PHE A 168 -4.10 11.05 12.23
N ASP A 169 -3.79 9.76 12.34
CA ASP A 169 -2.86 9.14 11.40
C ASP A 169 -3.50 8.90 10.05
N THR A 170 -2.75 9.24 9.01
CA THR A 170 -2.98 8.83 7.62
C THR A 170 -2.02 7.70 7.27
N ILE A 171 -2.19 7.10 6.09
CA ILE A 171 -1.25 6.11 5.60
C ILE A 171 0.18 6.65 5.47
N GLU A 172 0.32 7.92 5.08
CA GLU A 172 1.60 8.64 5.04
C GLU A 172 2.26 8.70 6.42
N THR A 173 1.55 9.15 7.45
CA THR A 173 2.12 9.25 8.81
C THR A 173 2.45 7.88 9.39
N LEU A 174 1.72 6.83 9.01
CA LEU A 174 2.08 5.46 9.35
C LEU A 174 3.38 5.02 8.68
N TYR A 175 3.65 5.41 7.42
CA TYR A 175 4.95 5.15 6.80
C TYR A 175 6.09 5.88 7.51
N TYR A 176 5.88 7.10 8.01
CA TYR A 176 6.88 7.79 8.84
C TYR A 176 7.18 7.03 10.13
N LYS A 177 6.14 6.57 10.84
CA LYS A 177 6.29 5.76 12.05
C LYS A 177 7.01 4.45 11.79
N VAL A 178 6.67 3.75 10.69
CA VAL A 178 7.35 2.52 10.29
C VAL A 178 8.81 2.78 9.96
N SER A 179 9.12 3.86 9.22
CA SER A 179 10.49 4.18 8.84
C SER A 179 11.37 4.40 10.07
N MET A 180 10.92 5.25 11.01
CA MET A 180 11.64 5.49 12.27
C MET A 180 11.76 4.24 13.13
N CYS A 181 10.70 3.42 13.19
CA CYS A 181 10.70 2.21 13.98
C CYS A 181 11.66 1.16 13.40
N LEU A 182 11.63 0.97 12.08
CA LEU A 182 12.44 0.00 11.35
C LEU A 182 13.92 0.36 11.40
N GLU A 183 14.26 1.63 11.16
CA GLU A 183 15.62 2.16 11.32
C GLU A 183 16.19 1.79 12.69
N ALA A 184 15.49 2.14 13.77
CA ALA A 184 15.93 1.87 15.13
C ALA A 184 16.01 0.35 15.45
N MET A 185 15.21 -0.49 14.79
CA MET A 185 15.28 -1.95 14.92
C MET A 185 16.46 -2.52 14.15
N LEU A 186 16.73 -2.06 12.93
CA LEU A 186 17.85 -2.53 12.11
C LEU A 186 19.20 -2.15 12.74
N LEU A 187 19.34 -0.92 13.25
CA LEU A 187 20.53 -0.49 13.99
C LEU A 187 20.76 -1.30 15.26
N GLU A 188 19.72 -1.87 15.86
CA GLU A 188 19.82 -2.72 17.06
C GLU A 188 20.28 -4.15 16.70
N VAL A 189 19.81 -4.72 15.58
CA VAL A 189 19.94 -6.16 15.33
C VAL A 189 21.01 -6.55 14.32
N VAL A 190 21.40 -5.66 13.41
CA VAL A 190 22.31 -6.03 12.31
C VAL A 190 23.70 -6.39 12.83
N GLU A 191 24.32 -5.54 13.66
CA GLU A 191 25.67 -5.79 14.20
C GLU A 191 25.73 -7.07 15.07
N PRO A 192 24.83 -7.30 16.05
CA PRO A 192 24.82 -8.56 16.79
C PRO A 192 24.66 -9.81 15.91
N ILE A 193 23.84 -9.73 14.85
CA ILE A 193 23.66 -10.85 13.90
C ILE A 193 24.96 -11.15 13.16
N LEU A 194 25.68 -10.13 12.71
CA LEU A 194 26.98 -10.24 12.05
C LEU A 194 28.04 -10.83 13.00
N GLU A 195 28.01 -10.47 14.28
CA GLU A 195 28.88 -11.02 15.33
C GLU A 195 28.53 -12.47 15.71
N GLY A 196 27.46 -13.03 15.16
CA GLY A 196 27.10 -14.44 15.32
C GLY A 196 25.91 -14.71 16.23
N GLU A 197 25.22 -13.68 16.74
CA GLU A 197 23.94 -13.88 17.42
C GLU A 197 22.90 -14.46 16.46
N ARG A 198 21.95 -15.22 17.02
CA ARG A 198 20.88 -15.90 16.27
C ARG A 198 19.53 -15.65 16.95
N PRO A 199 19.02 -14.42 16.96
CA PRO A 199 17.77 -14.03 17.65
C PRO A 199 16.50 -14.46 16.88
N PHE A 200 16.58 -15.51 16.07
CA PHE A 200 15.52 -15.91 15.15
C PHE A 200 14.51 -16.82 15.86
N GLU A 201 13.29 -16.30 16.07
CA GLU A 201 12.21 -17.03 16.72
C GLU A 201 11.10 -17.39 15.71
N PRO A 202 10.76 -18.68 15.53
CA PRO A 202 9.68 -19.07 14.64
C PRO A 202 8.35 -18.45 15.04
N GLN A 203 7.57 -18.01 14.04
CA GLN A 203 6.22 -17.52 14.28
C GLN A 203 5.32 -18.64 14.85
N THR A 204 4.51 -18.33 15.87
CA THR A 204 3.63 -19.31 16.53
C THR A 204 2.15 -18.98 16.34
N GLY A 205 1.33 -20.01 16.10
CA GLY A 205 -0.12 -19.88 15.89
C GLY A 205 -0.54 -19.92 14.41
N GLU A 206 -1.85 -19.83 14.17
CA GLU A 206 -2.42 -19.93 12.82
C GLU A 206 -2.23 -18.60 12.05
N PRO A 207 -1.66 -18.60 10.83
CA PRO A 207 -1.53 -17.38 10.04
C PRO A 207 -2.89 -16.86 9.53
N THR A 208 -2.95 -15.57 9.24
CA THR A 208 -4.07 -14.93 8.52
C THR A 208 -3.49 -13.96 7.51
N TYR A 209 -4.16 -13.76 6.38
CA TYR A 209 -3.62 -12.99 5.27
C TYR A 209 -4.53 -11.85 4.86
N TYR A 210 -3.97 -10.64 4.78
CA TYR A 210 -4.65 -9.50 4.18
C TYR A 210 -4.56 -9.55 2.65
N PRO A 211 -5.68 -9.36 1.94
CA PRO A 211 -5.70 -9.36 0.49
C PRO A 211 -5.10 -8.07 -0.07
N LYS A 212 -4.72 -8.13 -1.36
CA LYS A 212 -4.35 -6.94 -2.13
C LYS A 212 -5.55 -6.00 -2.21
N ARG A 213 -5.33 -4.70 -2.02
CA ARG A 213 -6.30 -3.66 -2.39
C ARG A 213 -5.99 -3.09 -3.76
N THR A 214 -7.01 -2.66 -4.49
CA THR A 214 -6.92 -1.97 -5.78
C THR A 214 -7.43 -0.53 -5.67
N PRO A 215 -7.18 0.34 -6.66
CA PRO A 215 -7.74 1.69 -6.67
C PRO A 215 -9.27 1.70 -6.50
N GLU A 216 -9.98 0.73 -7.06
CA GLU A 216 -11.44 0.60 -7.00
C GLU A 216 -11.97 0.40 -5.57
N ASP A 217 -11.17 -0.20 -4.67
CA ASP A 217 -11.51 -0.31 -3.24
C ASP A 217 -11.57 1.05 -2.52
N GLY A 218 -11.18 2.15 -3.18
CA GLY A 218 -11.29 3.53 -2.70
C GLY A 218 -12.69 4.14 -2.80
N GLU A 219 -13.67 3.48 -3.44
CA GLU A 219 -15.02 4.03 -3.57
C GLU A 219 -15.68 4.24 -2.20
N MET A 220 -16.25 5.42 -1.96
CA MET A 220 -17.00 5.72 -0.75
C MET A 220 -18.45 5.24 -0.88
N HIS A 221 -18.82 4.28 -0.03
CA HIS A 221 -20.22 3.88 0.16
C HIS A 221 -20.85 4.71 1.27
N TRP A 222 -21.54 5.79 0.91
CA TRP A 222 -22.01 6.77 1.90
C TRP A 222 -22.98 6.21 2.95
N ALA A 223 -23.62 5.08 2.68
CA ALA A 223 -24.45 4.36 3.64
C ALA A 223 -23.64 3.71 4.80
N ASN A 224 -22.31 3.66 4.69
CA ASN A 224 -21.43 3.16 5.75
C ASN A 224 -21.31 4.18 6.89
N GLY A 225 -20.79 3.72 8.03
CA GLY A 225 -20.62 4.57 9.21
C GLY A 225 -19.60 5.69 8.98
N THR A 226 -19.77 6.80 9.68
CA THR A 226 -18.88 7.98 9.59
C THR A 226 -17.43 7.62 9.88
N ARG A 227 -17.19 6.78 10.89
CA ARG A 227 -15.84 6.33 11.26
C ARG A 227 -15.21 5.44 10.19
N GLU A 228 -16.02 4.60 9.55
CA GLU A 228 -15.56 3.71 8.48
C GLU A 228 -15.15 4.51 7.24
N LEU A 229 -15.97 5.48 6.83
CA LEU A 229 -15.64 6.38 5.72
C LEU A 229 -14.41 7.23 6.02
N TYR A 230 -14.31 7.77 7.24
CA TYR A 230 -13.11 8.48 7.68
C TYR A 230 -11.85 7.61 7.59
N ASN A 231 -11.95 6.37 8.07
CA ASN A 231 -10.87 5.41 8.04
C ASN A 231 -10.47 5.02 6.62
N LEU A 232 -11.43 4.91 5.70
CA LEU A 232 -11.14 4.70 4.29
C LEU A 232 -10.32 5.88 3.74
N VAL A 233 -10.80 7.12 3.89
CA VAL A 233 -10.13 8.34 3.38
C VAL A 233 -8.68 8.39 3.85
N ARG A 234 -8.43 8.29 5.16
CA ARG A 234 -7.06 8.37 5.70
C ARG A 234 -6.19 7.15 5.33
N ALA A 235 -6.79 6.01 5.02
CA ALA A 235 -6.08 4.78 4.63
C ALA A 235 -5.66 4.76 3.15
N VAL A 236 -6.30 5.55 2.29
CA VAL A 236 -6.00 5.59 0.84
C VAL A 236 -5.64 6.97 0.32
N ALA A 237 -5.41 7.94 1.22
CA ALA A 237 -4.80 9.22 0.90
C ALA A 237 -3.39 9.05 0.28
N ASP A 238 -2.79 10.14 -0.17
CA ASP A 238 -1.43 10.15 -0.74
C ASP A 238 -0.45 9.30 0.11
N PRO A 239 0.38 8.43 -0.50
CA PRO A 239 0.66 8.28 -1.94
C PRO A 239 -0.24 7.27 -2.68
N TYR A 240 -1.40 6.91 -2.12
CA TYR A 240 -2.36 6.03 -2.77
C TYR A 240 -3.34 6.81 -3.66
N PRO A 241 -4.11 6.13 -4.54
CA PRO A 241 -5.01 6.79 -5.49
C PRO A 241 -6.12 7.67 -4.92
N GLY A 242 -6.33 7.72 -3.61
CA GLY A 242 -7.40 8.50 -2.97
C GLY A 242 -8.70 7.72 -2.77
N ALA A 243 -9.51 8.20 -1.84
CA ALA A 243 -10.92 7.80 -1.76
C ALA A 243 -11.70 8.59 -2.80
N PHE A 244 -12.78 8.02 -3.33
CA PHE A 244 -13.56 8.71 -4.36
C PHE A 244 -15.05 8.40 -4.28
N THR A 245 -15.84 9.25 -4.92
CA THR A 245 -17.28 9.06 -5.09
C THR A 245 -17.72 9.58 -6.46
N TYR A 246 -19.01 9.45 -6.77
CA TYR A 246 -19.56 9.88 -8.04
C TYR A 246 -20.68 10.90 -7.84
N VAL A 247 -20.83 11.81 -8.80
CA VAL A 247 -21.94 12.75 -8.88
C VAL A 247 -22.52 12.80 -10.28
N ASP A 248 -23.81 13.08 -10.41
CA ASP A 248 -24.44 13.28 -11.71
C ASP A 248 -23.90 14.55 -12.39
N GLY A 249 -23.47 14.43 -13.64
CA GLY A 249 -22.75 15.48 -14.38
C GLY A 249 -23.58 16.75 -14.65
N ASP A 250 -24.90 16.68 -14.45
CA ASP A 250 -25.80 17.84 -14.56
C ASP A 250 -26.00 18.59 -13.22
N GLY A 251 -25.35 18.18 -12.13
CA GLY A 251 -25.45 18.83 -10.80
C GLY A 251 -26.87 18.82 -10.22
N ASN A 252 -27.81 18.12 -10.85
CA ASN A 252 -29.20 18.05 -10.43
C ASN A 252 -29.38 16.89 -9.44
N VAL A 253 -29.95 17.25 -8.29
CA VAL A 253 -30.43 16.34 -7.25
C VAL A 253 -31.20 15.19 -7.89
N GLY A 254 -30.67 13.97 -7.76
CA GLY A 254 -31.26 12.75 -8.31
C GLY A 254 -32.75 12.65 -7.96
N GLY A 255 -33.59 12.90 -8.97
CA GLY A 255 -34.99 12.54 -8.95
C GLY A 255 -35.11 11.10 -9.42
N ASP A 256 -35.81 10.29 -8.61
CA ASP A 256 -36.21 8.90 -8.84
C ASP A 256 -35.87 8.31 -10.21
N ALA A 257 -35.08 7.24 -10.20
CA ALA A 257 -34.81 6.37 -11.35
C ALA A 257 -36.11 5.73 -11.86
N ASN A 258 -36.92 6.49 -12.59
CA ASN A 258 -38.03 5.99 -13.39
C ASN A 258 -38.41 7.02 -14.47
N THR A 259 -37.57 7.14 -15.51
CA THR A 259 -37.99 7.79 -16.75
C THR A 259 -37.80 6.83 -17.91
N ASP A 260 -38.94 6.47 -18.52
CA ASP A 260 -39.06 5.65 -19.72
C ASP A 260 -38.07 6.07 -20.82
N ALA A 261 -37.11 5.20 -21.11
CA ALA A 261 -36.17 5.35 -22.21
C ALA A 261 -36.91 5.24 -23.56
N THR A 262 -37.22 6.39 -24.16
CA THR A 262 -37.70 6.48 -25.56
C THR A 262 -37.08 7.65 -26.32
N SER A 263 -35.75 7.68 -26.46
CA SER A 263 -35.10 8.40 -27.57
C SER A 263 -33.62 8.02 -27.72
N ASN A 264 -33.22 7.63 -28.92
CA ASN A 264 -31.91 7.11 -29.33
C ASN A 264 -30.75 8.15 -29.40
N ASP A 265 -30.68 9.12 -28.49
CA ASP A 265 -29.56 10.10 -28.43
C ASP A 265 -28.72 9.96 -27.12
N ASP A 266 -28.73 8.77 -26.51
CA ASP A 266 -28.42 8.55 -25.09
C ASP A 266 -26.96 8.19 -24.74
N ALA A 267 -25.98 8.52 -25.59
CA ALA A 267 -24.57 8.21 -25.30
C ALA A 267 -23.83 9.29 -24.50
N SER A 268 -24.45 10.44 -24.25
CA SER A 268 -23.81 11.61 -23.60
C SER A 268 -24.40 12.01 -22.25
N ARG A 269 -25.50 11.37 -21.81
CA ARG A 269 -26.26 11.76 -20.60
C ARG A 269 -25.96 10.95 -19.34
N ASN A 270 -24.96 10.08 -19.38
CA ASN A 270 -24.74 9.10 -18.30
C ASN A 270 -23.28 9.04 -17.82
N ARG A 271 -22.58 10.18 -17.89
CA ARG A 271 -21.20 10.26 -17.40
C ARG A 271 -21.25 10.87 -16.00
N LEU A 272 -21.44 10.03 -14.99
CA LEU A 272 -21.19 10.45 -13.62
C LEU A 272 -19.74 10.92 -13.53
N GLU A 273 -19.54 12.07 -12.92
CA GLU A 273 -18.22 12.64 -12.68
C GLU A 273 -17.64 12.06 -11.39
N GLN A 274 -16.35 11.73 -11.41
CA GLN A 274 -15.65 11.21 -10.25
C GLN A 274 -15.14 12.38 -9.41
N VAL A 275 -15.42 12.33 -8.12
CA VAL A 275 -14.94 13.29 -7.11
C VAL A 275 -14.00 12.56 -6.18
N MET A 276 -12.75 13.00 -6.15
CA MET A 276 -11.73 12.53 -5.22
C MET A 276 -11.91 13.23 -3.88
N ILE A 277 -11.74 12.48 -2.79
CA ILE A 277 -11.83 12.95 -1.41
C ILE A 277 -10.48 12.65 -0.74
N TRP A 278 -9.66 13.67 -0.60
CA TRP A 278 -8.30 13.56 -0.08
C TRP A 278 -8.26 13.71 1.44
N ASP A 279 -9.13 14.55 1.99
CA ASP A 279 -9.21 14.77 3.43
C ASP A 279 -10.65 15.03 3.88
N ALA A 280 -11.02 14.33 4.94
CA ALA A 280 -12.33 14.45 5.56
C ALA A 280 -12.25 14.08 7.04
N ILE A 281 -13.13 14.62 7.88
CA ILE A 281 -13.18 14.31 9.31
C ILE A 281 -14.62 14.03 9.78
N PRO A 282 -14.82 13.18 10.80
CA PRO A 282 -16.13 13.06 11.45
C PRO A 282 -16.58 14.44 11.95
N PHE A 283 -17.74 14.90 11.49
CA PHE A 283 -18.24 16.24 11.79
C PHE A 283 -19.20 16.24 12.97
N SER A 284 -20.27 15.47 12.87
CA SER A 284 -21.25 15.31 13.94
C SER A 284 -22.03 14.03 13.78
N SER A 285 -22.31 13.36 14.90
CA SER A 285 -23.31 12.31 14.90
C SER A 285 -24.73 12.88 14.83
N ASP A 286 -24.98 14.07 15.38
CA ASP A 286 -26.32 14.64 15.63
C ASP A 286 -26.86 15.59 14.55
N LEU A 287 -25.99 16.26 13.82
CA LEU A 287 -26.41 17.20 12.77
C LEU A 287 -26.84 16.44 11.52
N ALA A 288 -27.96 16.88 10.91
CA ALA A 288 -28.50 16.34 9.67
C ALA A 288 -28.73 14.82 9.60
N LYS A 289 -28.96 14.18 10.76
CA LYS A 289 -29.32 12.75 10.88
C LYS A 289 -30.45 12.26 9.99
N SER A 290 -31.35 13.15 9.54
CA SER A 290 -32.49 12.80 8.69
C SER A 290 -32.18 12.86 7.19
N ALA A 291 -31.05 13.43 6.80
CA ALA A 291 -30.66 13.48 5.40
C ALA A 291 -30.27 12.08 4.90
N PRO A 292 -30.68 11.68 3.68
CA PRO A 292 -30.23 10.42 3.10
C PRO A 292 -28.70 10.37 2.99
N PRO A 293 -28.05 9.21 3.21
CA PRO A 293 -26.62 9.08 3.02
C PRO A 293 -26.17 9.51 1.60
N GLY A 294 -25.03 10.20 1.54
CA GLY A 294 -24.45 10.80 0.34
C GLY A 294 -24.94 12.21 0.05
N THR A 295 -25.90 12.74 0.82
CA THR A 295 -26.41 14.10 0.62
C THR A 295 -25.42 15.14 1.15
N ILE A 296 -25.04 16.11 0.33
CA ILE A 296 -24.35 17.33 0.75
C ILE A 296 -25.35 18.18 1.53
N VAL A 297 -25.13 18.31 2.83
CA VAL A 297 -26.03 18.99 3.76
C VAL A 297 -25.81 20.51 3.75
N GLU A 298 -24.54 20.93 3.68
CA GLU A 298 -24.14 22.33 3.78
C GLU A 298 -22.78 22.52 3.09
N VAL A 299 -22.57 23.72 2.53
CA VAL A 299 -21.32 24.13 1.88
C VAL A 299 -20.85 25.44 2.51
N PHE A 300 -19.59 25.50 2.91
CA PHE A 300 -19.03 26.63 3.64
C PHE A 300 -18.25 27.59 2.75
N TRP A 301 -18.03 28.81 3.25
CA TRP A 301 -17.23 29.84 2.57
C TRP A 301 -15.74 29.47 2.41
N THR A 302 -15.31 28.34 2.99
CA THR A 302 -13.98 27.76 2.90
C THR A 302 -13.83 26.72 1.79
N ASP A 303 -14.88 26.48 1.00
CA ASP A 303 -14.96 25.41 -0.02
C ASP A 303 -14.99 23.98 0.57
N GLU A 304 -15.22 23.89 1.89
CA GLU A 304 -15.50 22.65 2.61
C GLU A 304 -17.00 22.37 2.63
N PHE A 305 -17.40 21.10 2.70
CA PHE A 305 -18.82 20.74 2.73
C PHE A 305 -19.08 19.52 3.61
N VAL A 306 -20.31 19.44 4.14
CA VAL A 306 -20.73 18.35 5.02
C VAL A 306 -21.60 17.37 4.25
N VAL A 307 -21.29 16.08 4.37
CA VAL A 307 -22.05 15.00 3.73
C VAL A 307 -22.67 14.12 4.80
N ALA A 308 -23.94 13.78 4.62
CA ALA A 308 -24.63 12.79 5.45
C ALA A 308 -24.10 11.38 5.19
N THR A 309 -23.87 10.62 6.27
CA THR A 309 -23.39 9.23 6.22
C THR A 309 -24.45 8.28 6.79
N GLY A 310 -24.14 7.00 6.95
CA GLY A 310 -25.06 6.01 7.54
C GLY A 310 -25.46 6.30 9.00
N ASP A 311 -24.62 6.98 9.77
CA ASP A 311 -24.82 7.19 11.22
C ASP A 311 -24.49 8.60 11.73
N GLY A 312 -24.15 9.53 10.84
CA GLY A 312 -23.76 10.89 11.20
C GLY A 312 -23.45 11.75 9.98
N THR A 313 -22.40 12.56 10.08
CA THR A 313 -21.95 13.46 9.03
C THR A 313 -20.43 13.52 8.98
N LEU A 314 -19.91 13.66 7.76
CA LEU A 314 -18.49 13.79 7.46
C LEU A 314 -18.24 15.17 6.84
N LEU A 315 -17.28 15.92 7.37
CA LEU A 315 -16.83 17.18 6.79
C LEU A 315 -15.72 16.85 5.79
N VAL A 316 -15.96 17.10 4.52
CA VAL A 316 -14.96 17.03 3.46
C VAL A 316 -14.21 18.37 3.42
N ARG A 317 -12.88 18.30 3.53
CA ARG A 317 -12.01 19.47 3.61
C ARG A 317 -11.10 19.64 2.41
N GLU A 318 -10.70 18.53 1.79
CA GLU A 318 -9.90 18.52 0.57
C GLU A 318 -10.50 17.51 -0.41
N TRP A 319 -10.78 17.99 -1.61
CA TRP A 319 -11.43 17.24 -2.68
C TRP A 319 -10.94 17.73 -4.04
N GLU A 320 -11.10 16.90 -5.06
CA GLU A 320 -10.69 17.21 -6.42
C GLU A 320 -11.63 16.56 -7.44
N VAL A 321 -11.84 17.23 -8.57
CA VAL A 321 -12.52 16.70 -9.75
C VAL A 321 -11.65 16.93 -10.98
N ASP A 322 -11.94 16.22 -12.08
CA ASP A 322 -11.25 16.47 -13.36
C ASP A 322 -11.28 17.98 -13.68
N SER A 323 -10.16 18.57 -14.09
CA SER A 323 -10.08 20.00 -14.40
C SER A 323 -11.07 20.49 -15.48
N ASN A 324 -11.63 19.59 -16.28
CA ASN A 324 -12.66 19.87 -17.27
C ASN A 324 -14.09 19.67 -16.73
N SER A 325 -14.23 19.17 -15.50
CA SER A 325 -15.49 19.15 -14.76
C SER A 325 -15.88 20.59 -14.40
N GLY A 326 -17.18 20.88 -14.54
CA GLY A 326 -17.78 22.13 -14.05
C GLY A 326 -18.50 21.94 -12.71
N TRP A 327 -18.27 20.82 -12.04
CA TRP A 327 -18.97 20.48 -10.81
C TRP A 327 -18.43 21.27 -9.62
N GLU A 328 -19.37 21.77 -8.81
CA GLU A 328 -19.09 22.37 -7.51
C GLU A 328 -20.05 21.77 -6.48
N PRO A 329 -19.64 21.64 -5.20
CA PRO A 329 -20.51 21.16 -4.15
C PRO A 329 -21.67 22.14 -3.93
N VAL A 330 -22.89 21.62 -3.89
CA VAL A 330 -24.11 22.39 -3.62
C VAL A 330 -24.93 21.67 -2.56
N ALA A 331 -25.42 22.42 -1.56
CA ALA A 331 -26.31 21.88 -0.55
C ALA A 331 -27.59 21.29 -1.18
N GLY A 332 -27.94 20.07 -0.77
CA GLY A 332 -29.00 19.26 -1.37
C GLY A 332 -28.52 18.35 -2.52
N GLY A 333 -27.33 18.59 -3.07
CA GLY A 333 -26.67 17.67 -3.99
C GLY A 333 -26.41 16.32 -3.35
N ARG A 334 -26.31 15.26 -4.15
CA ARG A 334 -26.16 13.90 -3.64
C ARG A 334 -25.12 13.12 -4.42
N PHE A 335 -24.22 12.47 -3.69
CA PHE A 335 -23.27 11.52 -4.24
C PHE A 335 -23.90 10.15 -4.44
N GLU A 336 -23.40 9.46 -5.45
CA GLU A 336 -23.75 8.09 -5.78
C GLU A 336 -22.63 7.12 -5.38
N SER A 337 -23.06 5.94 -4.94
CA SER A 337 -22.18 4.79 -4.76
C SER A 337 -22.54 3.78 -5.83
N ARG A 338 -21.63 3.51 -6.77
CA ARG A 338 -21.83 2.57 -7.87
C ARG A 338 -21.83 1.12 -7.40
N GLY A 339 -21.30 0.85 -6.21
CA GLY A 339 -21.52 -0.42 -5.52
C GLY A 339 -20.86 -1.59 -6.24
N GLU A 340 -19.53 -1.67 -6.19
CA GLU A 340 -18.85 -2.87 -6.68
C GLU A 340 -19.16 -4.10 -5.78
N PRO A 341 -19.66 -5.22 -6.36
CA PRO A 341 -20.03 -6.43 -5.63
C PRO A 341 -18.85 -7.21 -5.00
N ASP A 342 -17.60 -6.91 -5.34
CA ASP A 342 -16.44 -7.78 -5.02
C ASP A 342 -15.34 -7.09 -4.19
N ARG A 343 -15.70 -6.08 -3.38
CA ARG A 343 -14.77 -5.45 -2.44
C ARG A 343 -14.19 -6.42 -1.41
N VAL A 344 -12.88 -6.34 -1.22
CA VAL A 344 -12.13 -7.23 -0.31
C VAL A 344 -12.29 -6.90 1.18
N ASP A 345 -12.87 -5.75 1.53
CA ASP A 345 -13.04 -5.26 2.90
C ASP A 345 -14.47 -5.41 3.45
N ARG A 346 -15.31 -6.22 2.79
CA ARG A 346 -16.67 -6.49 3.28
C ARG A 346 -16.65 -7.28 4.60
N PRO A 347 -17.65 -7.09 5.49
CA PRO A 347 -17.83 -7.89 6.70
C PRO A 347 -17.72 -9.41 6.50
N GLY A 348 -18.19 -9.94 5.36
CA GLY A 348 -18.10 -11.37 5.01
C GLY A 348 -16.75 -11.83 4.44
N HIS A 349 -15.86 -10.92 4.06
CA HIS A 349 -14.51 -11.24 3.59
C HIS A 349 -13.51 -11.41 4.75
N HIS A 350 -13.81 -10.84 5.93
CA HIS A 350 -13.03 -11.10 7.15
C HIS A 350 -13.07 -12.58 7.59
N GLU A 351 -14.11 -13.33 7.21
CA GLU A 351 -14.19 -14.77 7.48
C GLU A 351 -13.34 -15.61 6.50
N ASN A 352 -12.88 -15.03 5.38
CA ASN A 352 -12.06 -15.68 4.35
C ASN A 352 -10.55 -15.36 4.44
N LEU A 353 -10.08 -14.75 5.54
CA LEU A 353 -8.65 -14.54 5.84
C LEU A 353 -7.85 -15.86 6.03
N SER A 354 -8.48 -17.01 5.76
CA SER A 354 -7.90 -18.35 5.73
C SER A 354 -8.06 -18.99 4.35
N SER A 355 -7.26 -18.58 3.36
CA SER A 355 -6.88 -19.51 2.29
C SER A 355 -5.53 -19.11 1.70
N SER A 356 -4.65 -20.10 1.67
CA SER A 356 -3.31 -20.07 1.11
C SER A 356 -3.35 -19.91 -0.42
N GLY A 357 -2.49 -19.04 -0.96
CA GLY A 357 -1.70 -19.42 -2.14
C GLY A 357 -1.97 -18.68 -3.47
N SER A 358 -0.88 -18.09 -3.97
CA SER A 358 -0.51 -17.84 -5.37
C SER A 358 -1.44 -16.99 -6.23
N ASP A 359 -1.16 -15.70 -6.28
CA ASP A 359 -1.47 -14.88 -7.45
C ASP A 359 -0.34 -15.09 -8.48
N SER A 360 -0.36 -16.23 -9.18
CA SER A 360 0.45 -16.44 -10.37
C SER A 360 -0.24 -15.68 -11.52
N GLY A 361 0.30 -14.52 -11.88
CA GLY A 361 -0.23 -13.70 -12.97
C GLY A 361 -0.37 -14.52 -14.26
N SER A 362 -1.60 -14.70 -14.72
CA SER A 362 -1.88 -15.19 -16.07
C SER A 362 -1.75 -14.03 -17.06
N ASN A 363 -0.54 -13.89 -17.61
CA ASN A 363 -0.33 -13.11 -18.81
C ASN A 363 -0.83 -13.93 -20.00
N THR A 364 -2.08 -13.74 -20.42
CA THR A 364 -2.55 -14.26 -21.71
C THR A 364 -1.99 -13.40 -22.83
N ALA A 365 -0.84 -13.81 -23.38
CA ALA A 365 -0.38 -13.32 -24.67
C ALA A 365 -1.30 -13.90 -25.76
N SER A 366 -1.99 -13.02 -26.49
CA SER A 366 -2.79 -13.35 -27.66
C SER A 366 -1.87 -13.72 -28.83
N ASP A 367 -1.58 -15.01 -29.00
CA ASP A 367 -0.82 -15.50 -30.13
C ASP A 367 -1.74 -15.70 -31.33
N SER A 368 -1.64 -14.80 -32.31
CA SER A 368 -2.34 -14.87 -33.58
C SER A 368 -1.47 -15.65 -34.58
N ALA A 369 -1.63 -16.97 -34.64
CA ALA A 369 -1.01 -17.77 -35.69
C ALA A 369 -1.96 -17.89 -36.91
N PRO A 370 -1.48 -17.64 -38.14
CA PRO A 370 -2.27 -17.78 -39.36
C PRO A 370 -2.39 -19.26 -39.78
N GLY A 371 -3.55 -19.58 -40.34
CA GLY A 371 -3.91 -20.94 -40.75
C GLY A 371 -3.03 -21.52 -41.86
N ALA A 372 -2.84 -22.83 -41.77
CA ALA A 372 -2.40 -23.67 -42.88
C ALA A 372 -3.39 -24.83 -43.03
N THR A 373 -4.11 -24.81 -44.14
CA THR A 373 -4.96 -25.89 -44.65
C THR A 373 -4.12 -26.88 -45.44
N ASP A 374 -4.35 -28.17 -45.17
CA ASP A 374 -4.27 -29.36 -46.04
C ASP A 374 -3.25 -29.38 -47.20
N ALA A 375 -2.19 -30.20 -47.04
CA ALA A 375 -1.87 -31.38 -47.87
C ALA A 375 -0.52 -31.99 -47.47
#